data_AF-A0A2G9PIG4-F1
#
_entry.id   AF-A0A2G9PIG4-F1
#
_cell.length_a   1.000
_cell.length_b   1.000
_cell.length_c   1.000
_cell.angle_alpha   90.00
_cell.angle_beta   90.00
_cell.angle_gamma   90.00
#
_symmetry.space_group_name_H-M   'P 1'
#
loop_
_entity.id
_entity.type
_entity.pdbx_description
1 polymer ?
#
loop_
_entity_poly.entity_id
_entity_poly.type
_entity_poly.pdbx_seq_one_letter_code
_entity_poly.pdbx_strand_id
1 'polypeptide(L)' 'KVGEIPPSPEHVADLLEEKLVRTRKLERKYAEMMRNFYQLSKRIIYREIKEVTAAEYDHYYRDAEAFVNRMERFIKN' A
#
# COMPACT_ATOMS: atom_id res chain seq x y z
N LYS A 1 -12.43 7.02 13.46
CA LYS A 1 -12.10 8.42 13.06
C LYS A 1 -10.97 8.38 12.04
N VAL A 2 -10.87 9.36 11.14
CA VAL A 2 -9.64 9.51 10.31
C VAL A 2 -8.56 10.07 11.23
N GLY A 3 -7.39 9.41 11.30
CA GLY A 3 -6.32 9.73 12.26
C GLY A 3 -6.01 8.63 13.28
N GLU A 4 -6.54 7.42 13.11
CA GLU A 4 -6.14 6.25 13.90
C GLU A 4 -4.76 5.77 13.43
N ILE A 5 -3.82 5.64 14.37
CA ILE A 5 -2.50 5.06 14.11
C ILE A 5 -2.69 3.53 14.05
N PRO A 6 -2.35 2.87 12.92
CA PRO A 6 -2.44 1.43 12.84
C PRO A 6 -1.56 0.78 13.92
N PRO A 7 -2.02 -0.32 14.54
CA PRO A 7 -1.22 -1.04 15.52
C PRO A 7 0.02 -1.71 14.89
N SER A 8 0.00 -2.00 13.58
CA SER A 8 1.17 -2.42 12.82
C SER A 8 0.99 -2.18 11.31
N PRO A 9 2.06 -2.25 10.49
CA PRO A 9 1.97 -2.05 9.04
C PRO A 9 0.99 -3.00 8.33
N GLU A 10 0.80 -4.21 8.85
CA GLU A 10 -0.16 -5.19 8.33
C GLU A 10 -1.61 -4.68 8.39
N HIS A 11 -1.93 -3.98 9.47
CA HIS A 11 -3.26 -3.44 9.70
C HIS A 11 -3.54 -2.16 8.90
N VAL A 12 -2.52 -1.58 8.24
CA VAL A 12 -2.71 -0.37 7.41
C VAL A 12 -3.66 -0.67 6.25
N ALA A 13 -3.47 -1.81 5.56
CA ALA A 13 -4.33 -2.19 4.44
C ALA A 13 -5.79 -2.40 4.87
N ASP A 14 -6.00 -3.02 6.03
CA ASP A 14 -7.35 -3.25 6.58
C ASP A 14 -8.02 -1.93 7.00
N LEU A 15 -7.26 -1.02 7.61
CA LEU A 15 -7.76 0.32 7.95
C LEU A 15 -8.09 1.15 6.71
N LEU A 16 -7.28 1.07 5.65
CA LEU A 16 -7.57 1.71 4.38
C LEU A 16 -8.89 1.17 3.80
N GLU A 17 -9.07 -0.15 3.78
CA GLU A 17 -10.29 -0.79 3.29
C GLU A 17 -11.51 -0.35 4.11
N GLU A 18 -11.43 -0.47 5.44
CA GLU A 18 -12.56 -0.20 6.33
C GLU A 18 -12.95 1.27 6.34
N LYS A 19 -11.97 2.17 6.49
CA LYS A 19 -12.25 3.59 6.76
C LYS A 19 -12.35 4.41 5.48
N LEU A 20 -11.64 4.04 4.41
CA LEU A 20 -11.54 4.87 3.21
C LEU A 20 -12.18 4.21 1.98
N VAL A 21 -12.05 2.90 1.80
CA VAL A 21 -12.64 2.21 0.64
C VAL A 21 -14.15 2.01 0.82
N ARG A 22 -14.59 1.45 1.96
CA ARG A 22 -16.02 1.25 2.24
C ARG A 22 -16.81 2.56 2.29
N THR A 23 -16.15 3.66 2.66
CA THR A 23 -16.74 5.01 2.67
C THR A 23 -16.59 5.74 1.32
N ARG A 24 -16.09 5.06 0.28
CA ARG A 24 -15.88 5.57 -1.09
C ARG A 24 -14.96 6.80 -1.19
N LYS A 25 -14.10 6.99 -0.20
CA LYS A 25 -13.07 8.04 -0.17
C LYS A 25 -11.79 7.64 -0.90
N LEU A 26 -11.59 6.34 -1.06
CA LEU A 26 -10.43 5.74 -1.71
C LEU A 26 -10.86 4.51 -2.53
N GLU A 27 -10.23 4.30 -3.68
CA GLU A 27 -10.47 3.15 -4.53
C GLU A 27 -9.80 1.90 -3.95
N ARG A 28 -10.50 0.77 -4.01
CA ARG A 28 -10.07 -0.51 -3.42
C ARG A 28 -8.65 -0.93 -3.81
N LYS A 29 -8.25 -0.68 -5.06
CA LYS A 29 -6.92 -1.02 -5.58
C LYS A 29 -5.77 -0.47 -4.72
N TYR A 30 -5.97 0.66 -4.04
CA TYR A 30 -4.92 1.24 -3.21
C TYR A 30 -4.76 0.52 -1.87
N ALA A 31 -5.83 -0.03 -1.30
CA ALA A 31 -5.73 -0.91 -0.14
C ALA A 31 -5.03 -2.24 -0.50
N GLU A 32 -5.31 -2.77 -1.70
CA GLU A 32 -4.63 -3.96 -2.24
C GLU A 32 -3.14 -3.71 -2.50
N MET A 33 -2.78 -2.56 -3.10
CA MET A 33 -1.38 -2.15 -3.27
C MET A 33 -0.63 -2.10 -1.95
N MET A 34 -1.23 -1.50 -0.90
CA MET A 34 -0.62 -1.46 0.43
C MET A 34 -0.37 -2.86 0.99
N ARG A 35 -1.33 -3.78 0.83
CA ARG A 35 -1.17 -5.18 1.24
C ARG A 35 -0.01 -5.85 0.49
N ASN A 36 0.06 -5.65 -0.83
CA ASN A 36 1.11 -6.23 -1.67
C ASN A 36 2.50 -5.71 -1.29
N PHE A 37 2.67 -4.40 -1.08
CA PHE A 37 3.94 -3.82 -0.66
C PHE A 37 4.39 -4.29 0.72
N TYR A 38 3.45 -4.47 1.66
CA TYR A 38 3.79 -5.03 2.96
C TYR A 38 4.24 -6.49 2.87
N GLN A 39 3.57 -7.32 2.06
CA GLN A 39 4.04 -8.68 1.85
C GLN A 39 5.39 -8.72 1.13
N LEU A 40 5.58 -7.88 0.11
CA LEU A 40 6.86 -7.73 -0.58
C LEU A 40 7.98 -7.35 0.40
N SER A 41 7.76 -6.39 1.29
CA SER A 41 8.77 -5.98 2.28
C SER A 41 9.09 -7.10 3.26
N LYS A 42 8.10 -7.85 3.75
CA LYS A 42 8.33 -9.05 4.58
C LYS A 42 9.20 -10.09 3.87
N ARG A 43 8.87 -10.41 2.61
CA ARG A 43 9.63 -11.39 1.82
C ARG A 43 11.08 -10.96 1.60
N ILE A 44 11.32 -9.66 1.41
CA ILE A 44 12.68 -9.09 1.33
C ILE A 44 13.40 -9.22 2.69
N ILE A 45 12.76 -8.83 3.79
CA ILE A 45 13.33 -8.89 5.15
C ILE A 45 13.69 -10.34 5.54
N TYR A 46 12.81 -11.29 5.24
CA TYR A 46 13.04 -12.72 5.48
C TYR A 46 13.96 -13.38 4.45
N ARG A 47 14.54 -12.60 3.52
CA ARG A 47 15.48 -13.05 2.48
C ARG A 47 14.89 -14.13 1.55
N GLU A 48 13.58 -14.16 1.41
CA GLU A 48 12.86 -15.02 0.46
C GLU A 48 12.99 -14.49 -0.97
N ILE A 49 13.06 -13.17 -1.12
CA ILE A 49 13.42 -12.50 -2.37
C ILE A 49 14.85 -11.99 -2.22
N LYS A 50 15.73 -12.46 -3.09
CA LYS A 50 17.15 -12.05 -3.10
C LYS A 50 17.47 -11.12 -4.26
N GLU A 51 16.73 -11.26 -5.35
CA GLU A 51 16.92 -10.55 -6.59
C GLU A 51 15.53 -10.23 -7.18
N VAL A 52 15.46 -9.15 -7.94
CA VAL A 52 14.28 -8.76 -8.72
C VAL A 52 14.74 -8.42 -10.12
N THR A 53 13.94 -8.78 -11.12
CA THR A 53 14.17 -8.39 -12.50
C THR A 53 13.84 -6.91 -12.70
N ALA A 54 14.37 -6.30 -13.76
CA ALA A 54 14.03 -4.92 -14.13
C ALA A 54 12.51 -4.75 -14.35
N ALA A 55 11.86 -5.74 -14.95
CA ALA A 55 10.42 -5.71 -15.19
C ALA A 55 9.59 -5.72 -13.89
N GLU A 56 9.99 -6.54 -12.91
CA GLU A 56 9.37 -6.56 -11.58
C GLU A 56 9.60 -5.24 -10.85
N TYR A 57 10.83 -4.70 -10.92
CA TYR A 57 11.14 -3.39 -10.36
C TYR A 57 10.25 -2.29 -10.95
N ASP A 58 10.16 -2.21 -12.28
CA ASP A 58 9.33 -1.20 -12.97
C ASP A 58 7.85 -1.34 -12.62
N HIS A 59 7.37 -2.57 -12.43
CA HIS A 59 6.02 -2.81 -11.96
C HIS A 59 5.81 -2.28 -10.54
N TYR A 60 6.68 -2.65 -9.59
CA TYR A 60 6.62 -2.15 -8.21
C TYR A 60 6.77 -0.62 -8.16
N TYR A 61 7.63 -0.03 -8.97
CA TYR A 61 7.81 1.41 -9.01
C TYR A 61 6.53 2.13 -9.44
N ARG A 62 5.89 1.68 -10.53
CA ARG A 62 4.62 2.25 -11.01
C ARG A 62 3.50 2.13 -9.99
N ASP A 63 3.39 0.99 -9.31
CA ASP A 63 2.38 0.77 -8.28
C ASP A 63 2.62 1.66 -7.05
N ALA A 64 3.89 1.82 -6.63
CA ALA A 64 4.27 2.68 -5.52
C ALA A 64 3.98 4.15 -5.84
N GLU A 65 4.38 4.62 -7.03
CA GLU A 65 4.11 5.98 -7.50
C GLU A 65 2.59 6.26 -7.55
N ALA A 66 1.81 5.33 -8.13
CA ALA A 66 0.37 5.47 -8.20
C ALA A 66 -0.28 5.57 -6.81
N PHE A 67 0.18 4.74 -5.86
CA PHE A 67 -0.29 4.77 -4.48
C PHE A 67 0.05 6.10 -3.79
N VAL A 68 1.32 6.52 -3.81
CA VAL A 68 1.78 7.76 -3.15
C VAL A 68 1.04 8.98 -3.72
N ASN A 69 0.97 9.09 -5.05
CA ASN A 69 0.28 10.20 -5.72
C ASN A 69 -1.21 10.25 -5.33
N ARG A 70 -1.86 9.09 -5.17
CA ARG A 70 -3.26 9.06 -4.74
C ARG A 70 -3.43 9.48 -3.27
N MET A 71 -2.57 9.00 -2.38
CA MET A 71 -2.61 9.36 -0.97
C MET A 71 -2.32 10.84 -0.77
N GLU A 72 -1.37 11.39 -1.52
CA GLU A 72 -1.08 12.82 -1.50
C GLU A 72 -2.30 13.66 -1.92
N ARG A 73 -2.97 13.28 -3.02
CA ARG A 73 -4.24 13.90 -3.43
C ARG A 73 -5.36 13.72 -2.40
N PHE A 74 -5.33 12.63 -1.63
CA PHE A 74 -6.31 12.41 -0.57
C PHE A 74 -6.06 13.32 0.64
N ILE A 75 -4.80 13.57 1.00
CA ILE A 75 -4.41 14.38 2.17
C ILE A 75 -4.55 15.88 1.90
N LYS A 76 -4.25 16.31 0.67
CA LYS A 76 -4.30 17.74 0.27
C LYS A 76 -5.72 18.28 0.03
N ASN A 77 -6.71 17.40 -0.08
CA ASN A 77 -8.13 17.74 -0.24
C ASN A 77 -8.89 17.59 1.09
#